data_AF-A0A1F2WBB7-F1
#
_entry.id   AF-A0A1F2WBB7-F1
#
_cell.length_a   1.000
_cell.length_b   1.000
_cell.length_c   1.000
_cell.angle_alpha   90.00
_cell.angle_beta   90.00
_cell.angle_gamma   90.00
#
_symmetry.space_group_name_H-M   'P 1'
#
loop_
_entity.id
_entity.type
_entity.pdbx_description
1 polymer ?
#
loop_
_entity_poly.entity_id
_entity_poly.type
_entity_poly.pdbx_seq_one_letter_code
_entity_poly.pdbx_strand_id
1 'polypeptide(L)'
;MRPIDLAVYADTLAARAATLSAELERARARLRQGAIEREARRALGDSVVARLESLGLLGAGDPASRRAEIDELASSLAALEELQAWVEERLFAAREEGYAMRE
;
A
#
# COMPACT_ATOMS: atom_id res chain seq x y z
N MET A 1 -15.23 10.74 -24.25
CA MET A 1 -14.42 11.20 -23.10
C MET A 1 -13.20 11.90 -23.66
N ARG A 2 -12.80 13.08 -23.16
CA ARG A 2 -11.68 13.81 -23.78
C ARG A 2 -10.34 13.21 -23.32
N PRO A 3 -9.32 13.12 -24.18
CA PRO A 3 -8.00 12.56 -23.81
C PRO A 3 -7.36 13.26 -22.60
N ILE A 4 -7.55 14.57 -22.48
CA ILE A 4 -7.04 15.35 -21.35
C ILE A 4 -7.68 14.94 -20.01
N ASP A 5 -8.97 14.61 -20.01
CA ASP A 5 -9.68 14.20 -18.79
C ASP A 5 -9.15 12.84 -18.31
N LEU A 6 -8.86 11.93 -19.25
CA LEU A 6 -8.23 10.64 -18.97
C LEU A 6 -6.81 10.80 -18.41
N ALA A 7 -6.01 11.72 -18.95
CA ALA A 7 -4.62 11.93 -18.51
C ALA A 7 -4.58 12.46 -17.07
N VAL A 8 -5.43 13.44 -16.75
CA VAL A 8 -5.56 13.95 -15.38
C VAL A 8 -6.05 12.87 -14.42
N TYR A 9 -6.95 12.01 -14.88
CA TYR A 9 -7.43 10.89 -14.06
C TYR A 9 -6.32 9.85 -13.83
N ALA A 10 -5.54 9.50 -14.85
CA ALA A 10 -4.39 8.60 -14.73
C ALA A 10 -3.38 9.10 -13.68
N ASP A 11 -3.05 10.40 -13.69
CA ASP A 11 -2.16 10.99 -12.68
C ASP A 11 -2.74 10.87 -11.26
N THR A 12 -4.06 11.04 -11.12
CA THR A 12 -4.75 10.88 -9.83
C THR A 12 -4.68 9.44 -9.33
N LEU A 13 -4.88 8.46 -10.23
CA LEU A 13 -4.76 7.03 -9.90
C LEU A 13 -3.33 6.67 -9.49
N ALA A 14 -2.32 7.16 -10.23
CA ALA A 14 -0.91 6.93 -9.91
C ALA A 14 -0.53 7.47 -8.53
N ALA A 15 -0.97 8.69 -8.17
CA ALA A 15 -0.75 9.26 -6.84
C ALA A 15 -1.41 8.42 -5.73
N ARG A 16 -2.61 7.88 -5.99
CA ARG A 16 -3.30 7.02 -5.03
C ARG A 16 -2.62 5.66 -4.89
N ALA A 17 -2.12 5.09 -5.98
CA ALA A 17 -1.38 3.83 -5.97
C ALA A 17 -0.07 3.96 -5.18
N ALA A 18 0.66 5.05 -5.36
CA ALA A 18 1.85 5.36 -4.56
C ALA A 18 1.54 5.47 -3.06
N THR A 19 0.40 6.07 -2.71
CA THR A 19 -0.05 6.17 -1.31
C THR A 19 -0.36 4.80 -0.71
N LEU A 20 -1.15 3.96 -1.42
CA LEU A 20 -1.49 2.61 -0.97
C LEU A 20 -0.26 1.71 -0.86
N SER A 21 0.67 1.80 -1.81
CA SER A 21 1.95 1.10 -1.75
C SER A 21 2.76 1.48 -0.51
N ALA A 22 2.84 2.78 -0.19
CA ALA A 22 3.54 3.24 1.00
C ALA A 22 2.85 2.77 2.30
N GLU A 23 1.52 2.75 2.34
CA GLU A 23 0.75 2.21 3.47
C GLU A 23 0.96 0.71 3.65
N LEU A 24 0.94 -0.07 2.55
CA LEU A 24 1.20 -1.50 2.53
C LEU A 24 2.60 -1.83 3.08
N GLU A 25 3.62 -1.09 2.64
CA GLU A 25 4.98 -1.29 3.16
C GLU A 25 5.13 -0.93 4.63
N ARG A 26 4.45 0.13 5.10
CA ARG A 26 4.40 0.44 6.54
C ARG A 26 3.70 -0.67 7.33
N ALA A 27 2.62 -1.23 6.82
CA ALA A 27 1.92 -2.35 7.47
C ALA A 27 2.81 -3.61 7.54
N ARG A 28 3.50 -3.94 6.45
CA ARG A 28 4.50 -5.03 6.41
C ARG A 28 5.65 -4.79 7.40
N ALA A 29 6.15 -3.56 7.48
CA ALA A 29 7.20 -3.19 8.44
C ALA A 29 6.73 -3.37 9.88
N ARG A 30 5.50 -2.93 10.21
CA ARG A 30 4.90 -3.18 11.53
C ARG A 30 4.80 -4.67 11.82
N LEU A 31 4.39 -5.51 10.87
CA LEU A 31 4.32 -6.96 11.07
C LEU A 31 5.70 -7.57 11.40
N ARG A 32 6.74 -7.17 10.66
CA ARG A 32 8.14 -7.59 10.92
C ARG A 32 8.62 -7.13 12.30
N GLN A 33 8.38 -5.87 12.65
CA GLN A 33 8.71 -5.33 13.98
C GLN A 33 8.01 -6.15 15.09
N GLY A 34 6.73 -6.48 14.92
CA GLY A 34 6.02 -7.30 15.90
C GLY A 34 6.62 -8.70 16.10
N ALA A 35 7.29 -9.27 15.08
CA ALA A 35 8.02 -10.52 15.23
C ALA A 35 9.26 -10.35 16.12
N ILE A 36 10.04 -9.29 15.89
CA ILE A 36 11.21 -8.91 16.71
C ILE A 36 10.78 -8.68 18.17
N GLU A 37 9.69 -7.94 18.39
CA GLU A 37 9.18 -7.68 19.74
C GLU A 37 8.72 -8.96 20.47
N ARG A 38 8.15 -9.94 19.75
CA ARG A 38 7.80 -11.25 20.33
C ARG A 38 9.04 -12.05 20.68
N GLU A 39 10.07 -12.02 19.85
CA GLU A 39 11.35 -12.67 20.13
C GLU A 39 12.05 -12.02 21.33
N ALA A 40 12.08 -10.69 21.40
CA ALA A 40 12.60 -9.95 22.53
C ALA A 40 11.90 -10.33 23.85
N ARG A 41 10.57 -10.47 23.86
CA ARG A 41 9.83 -10.94 25.04
C ARG A 41 10.21 -12.34 25.50
N ARG A 42 10.61 -13.23 24.58
CA ARG A 42 11.02 -14.60 24.92
C ARG A 42 12.46 -14.65 25.43
N ALA A 43 13.29 -13.71 25.01
CA ALA A 43 14.72 -13.67 25.34
C ALA A 43 15.03 -12.83 26.59
N LEU A 44 14.20 -11.83 26.90
CA LEU A 44 14.41 -10.91 28.01
C LEU A 44 13.63 -11.36 29.25
N GLY A 45 14.11 -10.96 30.44
CA GLY A 45 13.40 -11.22 31.70
C GLY A 45 12.18 -10.31 31.88
N ASP A 46 11.19 -10.79 32.63
CA ASP A 46 9.88 -10.13 32.82
C ASP A 46 9.98 -8.68 33.30
N SER A 47 10.94 -8.36 34.18
CA SER A 47 11.14 -6.99 34.68
C SER A 47 11.61 -6.02 33.58
N VAL A 48 12.46 -6.49 32.66
CA VAL A 48 12.93 -5.71 31.51
C VAL A 48 11.79 -5.52 30.52
N VAL A 49 11.03 -6.58 30.24
CA VAL A 49 9.85 -6.53 29.36
C VAL A 49 8.84 -5.52 29.88
N ALA A 50 8.44 -5.61 31.16
CA ALA A 50 7.49 -4.68 31.77
C ALA A 50 7.98 -3.22 31.68
N ARG A 51 9.29 -2.99 31.86
CA ARG A 51 9.86 -1.65 31.72
C ARG A 51 9.79 -1.14 30.28
N LEU A 52 10.12 -1.97 29.28
CA LEU A 52 10.06 -1.60 27.87
C LEU A 52 8.63 -1.37 27.37
N GLU A 53 7.66 -2.14 27.88
CA GLU A 53 6.23 -1.92 27.62
C GLU A 53 5.76 -0.59 28.22
N SER A 54 6.18 -0.26 29.45
CA SER A 54 5.87 1.05 30.07
C SER A 54 6.45 2.25 29.29
N LEU A 55 7.50 2.02 28.50
CA LEU A 55 8.13 3.03 27.63
C LEU A 55 7.53 3.05 26.22
N GLY A 56 6.59 2.15 25.90
CA GLY A 56 6.00 2.01 24.57
C GLY A 56 6.94 1.42 23.51
N LEU A 57 8.05 0.80 23.91
CA LEU A 57 9.04 0.21 23.01
C LEU A 57 8.69 -1.22 22.57
N LEU A 58 7.88 -1.92 23.37
CA LEU A 58 7.28 -3.20 23.03
C LEU A 58 5.77 -3.03 22.95
N GLY A 59 5.19 -3.29 21.79
CA GLY A 59 3.75 -3.14 21.55
C GLY A 59 3.00 -4.47 21.66
N ALA A 60 1.71 -4.39 21.98
CA ALA A 60 0.78 -5.52 21.90
C ALA A 60 0.01 -5.45 20.57
N GLY A 61 0.71 -5.70 19.46
CA GLY A 61 0.06 -5.77 18.15
C GLY A 61 -0.45 -7.17 17.85
N ASP A 62 -1.74 -7.32 17.59
CA ASP A 62 -2.30 -8.59 17.10
C ASP A 62 -1.77 -8.89 15.67
N PRO A 63 -1.02 -9.99 15.47
CA PRO A 63 -0.52 -10.36 14.16
C PRO A 63 -1.62 -10.70 13.16
N ALA A 64 -2.77 -11.19 13.62
CA ALA A 64 -3.88 -11.54 12.73
C ALA A 64 -4.51 -10.28 12.13
N SER A 65 -4.84 -9.30 12.98
CA SER A 65 -5.32 -7.98 12.54
C SER A 65 -4.34 -7.29 11.58
N ARG A 66 -3.02 -7.37 11.84
CA ARG A 66 -1.99 -6.81 10.95
C ARG A 66 -1.92 -7.50 9.58
N ARG A 67 -2.17 -8.82 9.52
CA ARG A 67 -2.22 -9.55 8.24
C ARG A 67 -3.48 -9.19 7.46
N ALA A 68 -4.63 -9.11 8.13
CA ALA A 68 -5.87 -8.65 7.50
C ALA A 68 -5.72 -7.24 6.90
N GLU A 69 -5.06 -6.32 7.62
CA GLU A 69 -4.73 -4.98 7.09
C GLU A 69 -3.85 -5.05 5.82
N ILE A 70 -2.83 -5.90 5.82
CA ILE A 70 -1.95 -6.10 4.66
C ILE A 70 -2.73 -6.65 3.46
N ASP A 71 -3.59 -7.64 3.68
CA ASP A 71 -4.39 -8.28 2.64
C ASP A 71 -5.38 -7.28 2.02
N GLU A 72 -6.04 -6.46 2.85
CA GLU A 72 -6.95 -5.40 2.40
C GLU A 72 -6.21 -4.31 1.58
N LEU A 73 -5.05 -3.85 2.07
CA LEU A 73 -4.24 -2.86 1.36
C LEU A 73 -3.73 -3.41 0.02
N ALA A 74 -3.32 -4.69 -0.01
CA ALA A 74 -2.89 -5.34 -1.24
C ALA A 74 -4.04 -5.51 -2.24
N SER A 75 -5.23 -5.89 -1.77
CA SER A 75 -6.42 -6.00 -2.62
C SER A 75 -6.85 -4.64 -3.17
N SER A 76 -6.83 -3.61 -2.33
CA SER A 76 -7.11 -2.22 -2.73
C SER A 76 -6.13 -1.70 -3.78
N LEU A 77 -4.84 -1.97 -3.60
CA LEU A 77 -3.81 -1.59 -4.56
C LEU A 77 -4.00 -2.30 -5.90
N ALA A 78 -4.23 -3.62 -5.89
CA ALA A 78 -4.45 -4.38 -7.12
C ALA A 78 -5.69 -3.89 -7.89
N ALA A 79 -6.80 -3.62 -7.20
CA ALA A 79 -8.00 -3.08 -7.84
C ALA A 79 -7.76 -1.69 -8.48
N LEU A 80 -6.91 -0.87 -7.85
CA LEU A 80 -6.54 0.43 -8.39
C LEU A 80 -5.60 0.32 -9.60
N GLU A 81 -4.66 -0.62 -9.58
CA GLU A 81 -3.75 -0.92 -10.70
C GLU A 81 -4.53 -1.42 -11.92
N GLU A 82 -5.55 -2.26 -11.74
CA GLU A 82 -6.45 -2.69 -12.81
C GLU A 82 -7.20 -1.51 -13.45
N LEU A 83 -7.70 -0.58 -12.62
CA LEU A 83 -8.35 0.64 -13.12
C LEU A 83 -7.37 1.55 -13.86
N GLN A 84 -6.14 1.68 -13.34
CA GLN A 84 -5.10 2.46 -14.00
C GLN A 84 -4.75 1.87 -15.37
N ALA A 85 -4.57 0.55 -15.47
CA ALA A 85 -4.31 -0.12 -16.75
C ALA A 85 -5.44 0.14 -17.76
N TRP A 86 -6.70 0.03 -17.34
CA TRP A 86 -7.84 0.35 -18.19
C TRP A 86 -7.84 1.81 -18.68
N VAL A 87 -7.49 2.77 -17.82
CA VAL A 87 -7.38 4.20 -18.20
C VAL A 87 -6.25 4.42 -19.21
N GLU A 88 -5.10 3.78 -18.99
CA GLU A 88 -3.92 3.87 -19.86
C GLU A 88 -4.20 3.29 -21.25
N GLU A 89 -4.91 2.17 -21.35
CA GLU A 89 -5.37 1.60 -22.63
C GLU A 89 -6.26 2.59 -23.42
N ARG A 90 -7.17 3.28 -22.72
CA ARG A 90 -8.05 4.28 -23.35
C ARG A 90 -7.29 5.51 -23.81
N LEU A 91 -6.28 5.94 -23.05
CA LEU A 91 -5.38 7.01 -23.46
C LEU A 91 -4.59 6.64 -24.70
N PHE A 92 -4.06 5.42 -24.74
CA PHE A 92 -3.33 4.91 -25.88
C PHE A 92 -4.21 4.91 -27.14
N ALA A 93 -5.42 4.33 -27.07
CA ALA A 93 -6.36 4.32 -28.19
C ALA A 93 -6.70 5.73 -28.69
N ALA A 94 -7.00 6.66 -27.77
CA ALA A 94 -7.34 8.03 -28.14
C ALA A 94 -6.16 8.80 -28.77
N ARG A 95 -4.93 8.45 -28.41
CA ARG A 95 -3.72 9.01 -29.02
C ARG A 95 -3.53 8.49 -30.45
N GLU A 96 -3.73 7.21 -30.69
CA GLU A 96 -3.64 6.58 -32.01
C GLU A 96 -4.69 7.15 -32.98
N GLU A 97 -5.94 7.30 -32.55
CA GLU A 97 -7.00 7.96 -33.33
C GLU A 97 -6.63 9.41 -33.70
N GLY A 98 -6.00 10.13 -32.76
CA GLY A 98 -5.53 11.50 -32.98
C GLY A 98 -4.33 11.62 -33.93
N TYR A 99 -3.55 10.55 -34.12
CA TYR A 99 -2.49 10.49 -35.13
C TYR A 99 -3.03 10.09 -36.50
N ALA A 100 -3.91 9.09 -36.57
CA ALA A 100 -4.52 8.63 -37.82
C ALA A 100 -5.36 9.71 -38.53
N MET A 101 -5.90 10.69 -37.78
CA MET A 101 -6.65 11.83 -38.34
C MET A 101 -5.76 12.98 -38.84
N ARG A 102 -4.43 12.91 -38.65
CA ARG A 102 -3.47 13.95 -39.08
C ARG A 102 -2.65 13.55 -40.32
N GLU A 103 -2.73 12.30 -40.76
CA GLU A 103 -2.14 11.78 -42.00
C GLU A 103 -3.14 11.87 -43.16
#